data_AF-A0A9E5KKM0-F1
#
_entry.id   AF-A0A9E5KKM0-F1
#
_cell.length_a   1.000
_cell.length_b   1.000
_cell.length_c   1.000
_cell.angle_alpha   90.00
_cell.angle_beta   90.00
_cell.angle_gamma   90.00
#
_symmetry.space_group_name_H-M   'P 1'
#
loop_
_entity.id
_entity.type
_entity.pdbx_description
1 polymer ?
#
loop_
_entity_poly.entity_id
_entity_poly.type
_entity_poly.pdbx_seq_one_letter_code
_entity_poly.pdbx_strand_id
1 'polypeptide(L)'
;TGNFRTKTTPDILMRDRESGDLRVLVPGTDTDGYVLHPLIASRGIGSRLAGFGDIDGNGQPDIFWQGASDDVDLMDQDEAGNYIRTARRRTGLTNGHIVNIKDWNDDGTIDFWMRRGERNFIQYGALGTDGFVYGIGSCDLGDAPGKVVDIAER
;
A
#
# COMPACT_ATOMS: atom_id res chain seq x y z
N THR A 1 13.92 15.52 7.47
CA THR A 1 14.16 14.06 7.42
C THR A 1 12.93 13.40 6.81
N GLY A 2 13.13 12.60 5.76
CA GLY A 2 12.07 11.99 4.93
C GLY A 2 11.46 10.73 5.53
N ASN A 3 11.06 10.83 6.79
CA ASN A 3 10.45 9.72 7.48
C ASN A 3 8.94 9.80 7.24
N PHE A 4 8.24 8.67 7.20
CA PHE A 4 6.91 8.67 7.75
C PHE A 4 7.10 9.20 9.17
N ARG A 5 6.55 10.38 9.48
CA ARG A 5 6.56 10.90 10.84
C ARG A 5 6.06 9.78 11.73
N THR A 6 6.67 9.66 12.92
CA THR A 6 6.43 8.64 13.94
C THR A 6 5.02 8.05 13.85
N LYS A 7 4.85 6.72 14.02
CA LYS A 7 3.60 5.94 13.84
C LYS A 7 2.27 6.55 14.35
N THR A 8 2.33 7.63 15.12
CA THR A 8 1.22 8.41 15.66
C THR A 8 0.82 9.65 14.84
N THR A 9 1.55 10.01 13.79
CA THR A 9 1.26 11.20 12.96
C THR A 9 1.07 10.79 11.50
N PRO A 10 -0.08 11.10 10.88
CA PRO A 10 -0.28 10.79 9.47
C PRO A 10 0.62 11.66 8.59
N ASP A 11 1.18 11.05 7.55
CA ASP A 11 1.88 11.78 6.49
C ASP A 11 1.04 11.90 5.24
N ILE A 12 1.28 13.00 4.50
CA ILE A 12 0.73 13.19 3.18
C ILE A 12 1.75 12.64 2.19
N LEU A 13 1.33 11.66 1.40
CA LEU A 13 2.12 11.16 0.28
C LEU A 13 1.65 11.81 -1.01
N MET A 14 2.58 12.31 -1.80
CA MET A 14 2.32 12.82 -3.13
C MET A 14 2.90 11.87 -4.17
N ARG A 15 2.06 11.51 -5.13
CA ARG A 15 2.48 10.79 -6.33
C ARG A 15 2.53 11.75 -7.51
N ASP A 16 3.69 11.86 -8.12
CA ASP A 16 3.90 12.70 -9.29
C ASP A 16 3.07 12.20 -10.48
N ARG A 17 2.46 13.14 -11.22
CA ARG A 17 1.50 12.80 -12.28
C ARG A 17 2.18 12.32 -13.57
N GLU A 18 3.44 12.68 -13.79
CA GLU A 18 4.15 12.37 -15.03
C GLU A 18 5.06 11.16 -14.86
N SER A 19 5.93 11.19 -13.85
CA SER A 19 6.87 10.11 -13.54
C SER A 19 6.24 8.96 -12.76
N GLY A 20 5.24 9.25 -11.92
CA GLY A 20 4.70 8.29 -10.96
C GLY A 20 5.55 8.15 -9.69
N ASP A 21 6.57 8.99 -9.49
CA ASP A 21 7.40 9.04 -8.28
C ASP A 21 6.54 9.31 -7.04
N LEU A 22 6.83 8.60 -5.94
CA LEU A 22 6.16 8.74 -4.66
C LEU A 22 7.08 9.41 -3.63
N ARG A 23 6.61 10.48 -2.99
CA ARG A 23 7.37 11.29 -2.01
C ARG A 23 6.48 11.70 -0.84
N VAL A 24 7.07 12.02 0.31
CA VAL A 24 6.34 12.71 1.39
C VAL A 24 6.20 14.18 1.03
N LEU A 25 4.98 14.70 1.12
CA LEU A 25 4.65 16.10 1.00
C LEU A 25 4.43 16.69 2.40
N VAL A 26 5.12 17.78 2.68
CA VAL A 26 4.92 18.57 3.89
C VAL A 26 4.37 19.93 3.48
N PRO A 27 3.11 20.24 3.79
CA PRO A 27 2.59 21.59 3.59
C PRO A 27 3.42 22.58 4.42
N GLY A 28 3.79 23.71 3.84
CA GLY A 28 4.76 24.63 4.44
C GLY A 28 4.53 26.08 4.03
N THR A 29 5.40 26.96 4.53
CA THR A 29 5.35 28.41 4.24
C THR A 29 6.46 28.87 3.31
N ASP A 30 7.21 27.93 2.72
CA ASP A 30 8.18 28.21 1.68
C ASP A 30 7.50 28.84 0.46
N THR A 31 8.28 29.39 -0.48
CA THR A 31 7.78 30.12 -1.66
C THR A 31 6.72 29.33 -2.45
N ASP A 32 6.85 28.00 -2.48
CA ASP A 32 5.93 27.10 -3.20
C ASP A 32 4.78 26.57 -2.32
N GLY A 33 4.78 26.86 -1.02
CA GLY A 33 3.76 26.43 -0.05
C GLY A 33 3.88 24.96 0.39
N TYR A 34 4.91 24.24 -0.04
CA TYR A 34 5.17 22.85 0.37
C TYR A 34 6.65 22.48 0.23
N VAL A 35 7.04 21.40 0.90
CA VAL A 35 8.33 20.73 0.76
C VAL A 35 8.11 19.29 0.38
N LEU A 36 8.86 18.80 -0.60
CA LEU A 36 8.94 17.37 -0.93
C LEU A 36 10.19 16.76 -0.33
N HIS A 37 10.01 15.65 0.36
CA HIS A 37 11.10 14.84 0.86
C HIS A 37 11.68 13.92 -0.22
N PRO A 38 12.77 13.19 0.08
CA PRO A 38 13.38 12.24 -0.84
C PRO A 38 12.39 11.22 -1.41
N LEU A 39 12.78 10.66 -2.55
CA LEU A 39 12.03 9.62 -3.27
C LEU A 39 11.86 8.39 -2.38
N ILE A 40 10.62 7.95 -2.19
CA ILE A 40 10.31 6.69 -1.48
C ILE A 40 10.33 5.53 -2.48
N ALA A 41 9.62 5.70 -3.58
CA ALA A 41 9.52 4.69 -4.63
C ALA A 41 9.29 5.36 -5.98
N SER A 42 9.89 4.79 -7.03
CA SER A 42 9.58 5.16 -8.41
C SER A 42 8.85 4.00 -9.09
N ARG A 43 7.63 4.27 -9.54
CA ARG A 43 6.79 3.34 -10.27
C ARG A 43 5.98 4.11 -11.31
N GLY A 44 6.20 3.81 -12.58
CA GLY A 44 5.54 4.50 -13.68
C GLY A 44 4.02 4.51 -13.58
N ILE A 45 3.40 5.49 -14.24
CA ILE A 45 1.96 5.77 -14.20
C ILE A 45 1.06 4.59 -14.61
N GLY A 46 1.60 3.60 -15.32
CA GLY A 46 0.88 2.36 -15.67
C GLY A 46 0.60 1.43 -14.49
N SER A 47 1.21 1.65 -13.33
CA SER A 47 0.79 1.01 -12.06
C SER A 47 0.06 2.04 -11.20
N ARG A 48 -0.99 1.60 -10.51
CA ARG A 48 -1.72 2.34 -9.49
C ARG A 48 -1.17 1.99 -8.12
N LEU A 49 -1.07 2.98 -7.23
CA LEU A 49 -0.83 2.74 -5.81
C LEU A 49 -2.10 2.10 -5.20
N ALA A 50 -1.98 0.88 -4.70
CA ALA A 50 -3.08 0.14 -4.09
C ALA A 50 -3.23 0.46 -2.61
N GLY A 51 -2.11 0.69 -1.91
CA GLY A 51 -2.10 1.03 -0.50
C GLY A 51 -0.76 0.72 0.15
N PHE A 52 -0.75 0.76 1.47
CA PHE A 52 0.40 0.49 2.31
C PHE A 52 0.00 -0.51 3.40
N GLY A 53 0.96 -1.29 3.87
CA GLY A 53 0.77 -2.27 4.95
C GLY A 53 2.07 -3.02 5.22
N ASP A 54 2.24 -3.56 6.41
CA ASP A 54 3.44 -4.29 6.84
C ASP A 54 3.20 -5.80 6.68
N ILE A 55 3.52 -6.37 5.51
CA ILE A 55 3.25 -7.79 5.22
C ILE A 55 4.39 -8.70 5.69
N ASP A 56 5.60 -8.16 5.82
CA ASP A 56 6.77 -8.91 6.27
C ASP A 56 7.02 -8.80 7.79
N GLY A 57 6.27 -7.96 8.48
CA GLY A 57 6.29 -7.82 9.94
C GLY A 57 7.51 -7.08 10.46
N ASN A 58 8.22 -6.34 9.61
CA ASN A 58 9.44 -5.62 10.00
C ASN A 58 9.16 -4.32 10.78
N GLY A 59 7.88 -3.93 10.89
CA GLY A 59 7.43 -2.75 11.60
C GLY A 59 7.35 -1.49 10.73
N GLN A 60 7.64 -1.58 9.44
CA GLN A 60 7.64 -0.52 8.45
C GLN A 60 6.63 -0.84 7.33
N PRO A 61 5.75 0.10 6.91
CA PRO A 61 4.84 -0.17 5.81
C PRO A 61 5.55 -0.43 4.47
N ASP A 62 5.16 -1.54 3.85
CA ASP A 62 5.42 -1.91 2.46
C ASP A 62 4.47 -1.18 1.50
N ILE A 63 4.77 -1.22 0.19
CA ILE A 63 3.99 -0.52 -0.83
C ILE A 63 3.38 -1.51 -1.81
N PHE A 64 2.06 -1.49 -1.91
CA PHE A 64 1.32 -2.33 -2.83
C PHE A 64 0.97 -1.58 -4.11
N TRP A 65 1.25 -2.22 -5.24
CA TRP A 65 1.01 -1.69 -6.58
C TRP A 65 0.07 -2.61 -7.34
N GLN A 66 -0.87 -2.03 -8.09
CA GLN A 66 -1.75 -2.75 -9.00
C GLN A 66 -1.55 -2.25 -10.43
N GLY A 67 -1.34 -3.16 -11.38
CA GLY A 67 -1.13 -2.82 -12.79
C GLY A 67 -1.15 -4.05 -13.69
N ALA A 68 -0.17 -4.15 -14.60
CA ALA A 68 0.01 -5.37 -15.41
C ALA A 68 0.30 -6.61 -14.55
N SER A 69 0.89 -6.41 -13.37
CA SER A 69 0.94 -7.34 -12.26
C SER A 69 0.57 -6.59 -10.98
N ASP A 70 0.01 -7.32 -10.03
CA ASP A 70 -0.06 -6.87 -8.64
C ASP A 70 1.29 -7.20 -8.00
N ASP A 71 1.95 -6.17 -7.44
CA ASP A 71 3.29 -6.26 -6.87
C ASP A 71 3.32 -5.62 -5.48
N VAL A 72 4.20 -6.11 -4.63
CA VAL A 72 4.59 -5.46 -3.38
C VAL A 72 6.06 -5.06 -3.47
N ASP A 73 6.35 -3.82 -3.10
CA ASP A 73 7.70 -3.39 -2.73
C ASP A 73 7.84 -3.58 -1.23
N LEU A 74 8.67 -4.53 -0.81
CA LEU A 74 9.02 -4.71 0.59
C LEU A 74 9.97 -3.58 0.99
N MET A 75 9.62 -2.83 2.02
CA MET A 75 10.27 -1.59 2.41
C MET A 75 10.88 -1.70 3.80
N ASP A 76 12.02 -1.04 3.97
CA ASP A 76 12.70 -0.91 5.25
C ASP A 76 13.31 0.50 5.34
N GLN A 77 14.02 0.80 6.43
CA GLN A 77 14.81 2.01 6.60
C GLN A 77 16.31 1.71 6.67
N ASP A 78 17.11 2.56 6.05
CA ASP A 78 18.56 2.56 6.29
C ASP A 78 18.91 3.16 7.67
N GLU A 79 20.20 3.14 8.03
CA GLU A 79 20.69 3.70 9.30
C GLU A 79 20.41 5.20 9.47
N ALA A 80 20.17 5.92 8.37
CA ALA A 80 19.82 7.33 8.36
C ALA A 80 18.30 7.58 8.39
N GLY A 81 17.49 6.51 8.42
CA GLY A 81 16.03 6.56 8.44
C GLY A 81 15.40 6.78 7.06
N ASN A 82 16.15 6.68 5.96
CA ASN A 82 15.59 6.78 4.62
C ASN A 82 14.94 5.48 4.21
N TYR A 83 13.82 5.58 3.50
CA TYR A 83 13.16 4.40 2.93
C TYR A 83 14.00 3.75 1.84
N ILE A 84 14.16 2.45 1.97
CA ILE A 84 14.79 1.59 0.98
C ILE A 84 13.86 0.44 0.64
N ARG A 85 13.87 0.03 -0.63
CA ARG A 85 13.18 -1.19 -1.06
C ARG A 85 14.14 -2.36 -0.94
N THR A 86 13.80 -3.32 -0.09
CA THR A 86 14.60 -4.54 0.12
C THR A 86 14.33 -5.58 -0.97
N ALA A 87 13.07 -5.66 -1.43
CA ALA A 87 12.68 -6.53 -2.52
C ALA A 87 11.44 -6.01 -3.27
N ARG A 88 11.25 -6.50 -4.50
CA ARG A 88 9.98 -6.41 -5.23
C ARG A 88 9.48 -7.81 -5.51
N ARG A 89 8.21 -8.07 -5.20
CA ARG A 89 7.59 -9.39 -5.33
C ARG A 89 6.25 -9.27 -6.02
N ARG A 90 5.96 -10.19 -6.93
CA ARG A 90 4.60 -10.36 -7.46
C ARG A 90 3.73 -10.93 -6.36
N THR A 91 2.46 -10.53 -6.34
CA THR A 91 1.47 -11.16 -5.48
C THR A 91 0.75 -12.27 -6.24
N GLY A 92 0.36 -13.31 -5.51
CA GLY A 92 -0.52 -14.39 -5.97
C GLY A 92 -1.99 -14.09 -5.68
N LEU A 93 -2.39 -12.81 -5.66
CA LEU A 93 -3.76 -12.42 -5.37
C LEU A 93 -4.70 -12.86 -6.50
N THR A 94 -5.95 -13.09 -6.12
CA THR A 94 -7.02 -13.36 -7.09
C THR A 94 -7.27 -12.11 -7.93
N ASN A 95 -7.49 -12.28 -9.23
CA ASN A 95 -7.81 -11.16 -10.11
C ASN A 95 -9.02 -10.35 -9.61
N GLY A 96 -8.79 -9.05 -9.39
CA GLY A 96 -9.79 -8.07 -8.96
C GLY A 96 -9.15 -6.70 -8.78
N HIS A 97 -9.98 -5.66 -8.66
CA HIS A 97 -9.51 -4.33 -8.33
C HIS A 97 -9.30 -4.23 -6.81
N ILE A 98 -8.08 -3.91 -6.36
CA ILE A 98 -7.80 -3.68 -4.94
C ILE A 98 -8.46 -2.35 -4.52
N VAL A 99 -9.49 -2.43 -3.67
CA VAL A 99 -10.22 -1.27 -3.14
C VAL A 99 -9.48 -0.68 -1.95
N ASN A 100 -9.02 -1.55 -1.04
CA ASN A 100 -8.34 -1.17 0.18
C ASN A 100 -7.44 -2.31 0.67
N ILE A 101 -6.50 -1.95 1.52
CA ILE A 101 -5.51 -2.83 2.14
C ILE A 101 -5.51 -2.53 3.64
N LYS A 102 -5.77 -3.56 4.46
CA LYS A 102 -5.82 -3.48 5.94
C LYS A 102 -5.85 -4.90 6.51
N ASP A 103 -5.39 -5.10 7.74
CA ASP A 103 -5.73 -6.30 8.52
C ASP A 103 -7.24 -6.29 8.83
N TRP A 104 -8.02 -7.12 8.12
CA TRP A 104 -9.48 -7.12 8.19
C TRP A 104 -10.02 -8.21 9.13
N ASN A 105 -9.19 -9.21 9.43
CA ASN A 105 -9.55 -10.36 10.27
C ASN A 105 -8.80 -10.37 11.61
N ASP A 106 -7.99 -9.34 11.90
CA ASP A 106 -7.18 -9.15 13.10
C ASP A 106 -6.16 -10.30 13.30
N ASP A 107 -5.63 -10.87 12.21
CA ASP A 107 -4.65 -11.97 12.28
C ASP A 107 -3.18 -11.49 12.32
N GLY A 108 -2.98 -10.17 12.28
CA GLY A 108 -1.66 -9.54 12.32
C GLY A 108 -0.97 -9.47 10.97
N THR A 109 -1.63 -9.85 9.88
CA THR A 109 -1.16 -9.62 8.51
C THR A 109 -2.15 -8.77 7.72
N ILE A 110 -1.72 -8.34 6.55
CA ILE A 110 -2.48 -7.41 5.73
C ILE A 110 -3.37 -8.16 4.75
N ASP A 111 -4.66 -7.82 4.73
CA ASP A 111 -5.66 -8.34 3.81
C ASP A 111 -6.03 -7.34 2.72
N PHE A 112 -6.71 -7.84 1.69
CA PHE A 112 -7.07 -7.09 0.50
C PHE A 112 -8.57 -7.09 0.30
N TRP A 113 -9.20 -5.91 0.41
CA TRP A 113 -10.54 -5.73 -0.12
C TRP A 113 -10.47 -5.70 -1.64
N MET A 114 -11.08 -6.69 -2.28
CA MET A 114 -11.11 -6.86 -3.72
C MET A 114 -12.51 -6.61 -4.29
N ARG A 115 -12.56 -5.96 -5.46
CA ARG A 115 -13.80 -5.84 -6.25
C ARG A 115 -13.65 -6.51 -7.61
N ARG A 116 -14.60 -7.38 -7.97
CA ARG A 116 -14.67 -8.05 -9.27
C ARG A 116 -16.08 -7.93 -9.86
N GLY A 117 -16.25 -6.97 -10.79
CA GLY A 117 -17.59 -6.56 -11.22
C GLY A 117 -18.31 -5.87 -10.06
N GLU A 118 -19.52 -6.34 -9.74
CA GLU A 118 -20.31 -5.86 -8.59
C GLU A 118 -19.98 -6.59 -7.28
N ARG A 119 -19.27 -7.72 -7.34
CA ARG A 119 -18.91 -8.50 -6.15
C ARG A 119 -17.74 -7.90 -5.40
N ASN A 120 -17.87 -7.86 -4.08
CA ASN A 120 -16.82 -7.49 -3.14
C ASN A 120 -16.45 -8.69 -2.28
N PHE A 121 -15.16 -8.86 -2.00
CA PHE A 121 -14.69 -9.88 -1.08
C PHE A 121 -13.39 -9.41 -0.41
N ILE A 122 -13.14 -9.90 0.79
CA ILE A 122 -11.85 -9.73 1.47
C ILE A 122 -11.02 -10.97 1.15
N GLN A 123 -9.86 -10.79 0.54
CA GLN A 123 -8.88 -11.85 0.38
C GLN A 123 -7.87 -11.75 1.51
N TYR A 124 -7.76 -12.82 2.30
CA TYR A 124 -6.84 -12.85 3.42
C TYR A 124 -5.41 -13.00 2.93
N GLY A 125 -4.55 -12.06 3.27
CA GLY A 125 -3.16 -12.05 2.81
C GLY A 125 -2.27 -12.94 3.66
N ALA A 126 -1.10 -13.27 3.15
CA ALA A 126 0.02 -13.80 3.93
C ALA A 126 1.32 -13.66 3.14
N LEU A 127 2.44 -13.50 3.84
CA LEU A 127 3.77 -13.65 3.25
C LEU A 127 4.25 -15.10 3.39
N GLY A 128 4.46 -15.77 2.26
CA GLY A 128 5.03 -17.11 2.22
C GLY A 128 6.52 -17.12 2.57
N THR A 129 7.03 -18.27 3.01
CA THR A 129 8.47 -18.46 3.31
C THR A 129 9.36 -18.38 2.06
N ASP A 130 8.78 -18.46 0.87
CA ASP A 130 9.40 -18.21 -0.44
C ASP A 130 9.50 -16.70 -0.78
N GLY A 131 8.96 -15.85 0.09
CA GLY A 131 8.98 -14.40 -0.03
C GLY A 131 7.94 -13.86 -1.03
N PHE A 132 6.86 -14.60 -1.29
CA PHE A 132 5.75 -14.13 -2.12
C PHE A 132 4.50 -13.89 -1.27
N VAL A 133 3.68 -12.91 -1.67
CA VAL A 133 2.41 -12.63 -1.00
C VAL A 133 1.31 -13.47 -1.64
N TYR A 134 0.53 -14.17 -0.84
CA TYR A 134 -0.55 -15.05 -1.30
C TYR A 134 -1.88 -14.70 -0.66
N GLY A 135 -2.97 -15.09 -1.34
CA GLY A 135 -4.28 -15.20 -0.70
C GLY A 135 -4.44 -16.56 -0.03
N ILE A 136 -4.60 -16.60 1.29
CA ILE A 136 -4.77 -17.86 2.06
C ILE A 136 -6.24 -18.21 2.35
N GLY A 137 -7.16 -17.35 1.92
CA GLY A 137 -8.59 -17.55 2.04
C GLY A 137 -9.34 -16.30 1.58
N SER A 138 -10.67 -16.33 1.67
CA SER A 138 -11.47 -15.14 1.41
C SER A 138 -12.80 -15.17 2.16
N CYS A 139 -13.29 -13.98 2.51
CA CYS A 139 -14.67 -13.75 2.94
C CYS A 139 -15.43 -13.02 1.83
N ASP A 140 -16.51 -13.63 1.34
CA ASP A 140 -17.39 -12.98 0.38
C ASP A 140 -18.24 -11.92 1.09
N LEU A 141 -18.20 -10.68 0.58
CA LEU A 141 -19.03 -9.58 1.05
C LEU A 141 -20.28 -9.39 0.17
N GLY A 142 -20.43 -10.23 -0.87
CA GLY A 142 -21.57 -10.22 -1.78
C GLY A 142 -21.59 -9.01 -2.71
N ASP A 143 -22.79 -8.74 -3.24
CA ASP A 143 -23.07 -7.66 -4.19
C ASP A 143 -23.48 -6.36 -3.48
N ALA A 144 -22.62 -5.87 -2.57
CA ALA A 144 -22.88 -4.62 -1.86
C ALA A 144 -23.25 -3.50 -2.87
N PRO A 145 -24.43 -2.87 -2.76
CA PRO A 145 -24.88 -1.90 -3.75
C PRO A 145 -24.12 -0.58 -3.57
N GLY A 146 -23.02 -0.41 -4.31
CA GLY A 146 -22.29 0.85 -4.33
C GLY A 146 -20.77 0.69 -4.35
N LYS A 147 -20.07 1.81 -4.12
CA LYS A 147 -18.61 1.86 -4.01
C LYS A 147 -18.25 2.21 -2.57
N VAL A 148 -17.22 1.56 -2.03
CA VAL A 148 -16.59 2.02 -0.80
C VAL A 148 -16.06 3.43 -1.04
N VAL A 149 -16.54 4.39 -0.26
CA VAL A 149 -16.12 5.80 -0.35
C VAL A 149 -14.97 6.07 0.61
N ASP A 150 -15.02 5.47 1.80
CA ASP A 150 -14.00 5.62 2.83
C ASP A 150 -14.10 4.48 3.85
N ILE A 151 -13.10 4.40 4.74
CA ILE A 151 -13.05 3.46 5.87
C ILE A 151 -12.76 4.27 7.14
N ALA A 152 -13.62 4.11 8.14
CA ALA A 152 -13.43 4.72 9.45
C ALA A 152 -13.06 3.65 10.48
N GLU A 153 -12.18 4.00 11.41
CA GLU A 153 -11.97 3.22 12.63
C GLU A 153 -13.24 3.30 13.50
N ARG A 154 -13.52 2.22 14.22
CA ARG A 154 -14.67 2.12 15.12
C ARG A 154 -14.40 2.80 16.46
#